data_AF-A0AAE0YDR1-F1
#
_entry.id   AF-A0AAE0YDR1-F1
#
_cell.length_a   1.000
_cell.length_b   1.000
_cell.length_c   1.000
_cell.angle_alpha   90.00
_cell.angle_beta   90.00
_cell.angle_gamma   90.00
#
_symmetry.space_group_name_H-M   'P 1'
#
loop_
_entity.id
_entity.type
_entity.pdbx_description
1 polymer ?
#
loop_
_entity_poly.entity_id
_entity_poly.type
_entity_poly.pdbx_seq_one_letter_code
_entity_poly.pdbx_strand_id
1 'polypeptide(L)'
;MDGCLGRTLFRLPRPEVYTPVELAIMDDKKKLEATKARAKEKYGEIFLDIVYIYRSQPTLGVAIEGGANTRQPLPKVINVQPGGSAFESGGLKVGHVILEVNGQPIVGLSHNAAARVIAEAFKSRTSDRMELLITEWSDWLLDTIQVDVGLLKVS
;
A
#
# COMPACT_ATOMS: atom_id res chain seq x y z
N MET A 1 -41.21 41.51 20.37
CA MET A 1 -40.71 41.78 19.00
C MET A 1 -39.67 40.72 18.77
N ASP A 2 -40.15 39.64 18.17
CA ASP A 2 -39.59 38.30 18.30
C ASP A 2 -38.76 38.04 17.05
N GLY A 3 -37.49 37.69 17.24
CA GLY A 3 -36.53 37.52 16.15
C GLY A 3 -35.71 36.26 16.31
N CYS A 4 -36.38 35.11 16.38
CA CYS A 4 -35.75 33.79 16.35
C CYS A 4 -35.13 33.55 14.95
N LEU A 5 -33.83 33.85 14.79
CA LEU A 5 -33.05 33.31 13.67
C LEU A 5 -32.49 31.94 14.08
N GLY A 6 -33.34 30.92 13.97
CA GLY A 6 -32.92 29.53 14.01
C GLY A 6 -31.95 29.26 12.87
N ARG A 7 -30.70 28.92 13.21
CA ARG A 7 -29.74 28.38 12.25
C ARG A 7 -30.23 27.00 11.84
N THR A 8 -30.96 26.90 10.76
CA THR A 8 -31.29 25.60 10.18
C THR A 8 -30.01 25.01 9.62
N LEU A 9 -29.37 24.15 10.40
CA LEU A 9 -28.35 23.22 9.94
C LEU A 9 -29.03 22.37 8.86
N PHE A 10 -28.74 22.63 7.59
CA PHE A 10 -29.08 21.72 6.50
C PHE A 10 -28.34 20.40 6.74
N ARG A 11 -28.97 19.52 7.53
CA ARG A 11 -28.56 18.15 7.67
C ARG A 11 -29.02 17.47 6.39
N LEU A 12 -28.11 17.32 5.42
CA LEU A 12 -28.38 16.52 4.23
C LEU A 12 -28.94 15.17 4.70
N PRO A 13 -30.14 14.77 4.22
CA PRO A 13 -30.71 13.48 4.59
C PRO A 13 -29.75 12.38 4.10
N ARG A 14 -29.43 11.43 4.99
CA ARG A 14 -28.71 10.23 4.54
C ARG A 14 -29.67 9.46 3.64
N PRO A 15 -29.31 9.17 2.37
CA PRO A 15 -30.20 8.45 1.48
C PRO A 15 -30.53 7.07 2.06
N GLU A 16 -31.81 6.69 1.99
CA GLU A 16 -32.32 5.42 2.53
C GLU A 16 -31.89 4.20 1.68
N VAL A 17 -31.48 4.44 0.43
CA VAL A 17 -31.01 3.40 -0.50
C VAL A 17 -29.80 3.93 -1.27
N TYR A 18 -28.70 3.17 -1.23
CA TYR A 18 -27.48 3.46 -1.99
C TYR A 18 -27.54 2.81 -3.37
N THR A 19 -27.03 3.49 -4.39
CA THR A 19 -26.88 2.94 -5.73
C THR A 19 -25.86 1.79 -5.73
N PRO A 20 -25.92 0.85 -6.71
CA PRO A 20 -24.92 -0.20 -6.84
C PRO A 20 -23.48 0.32 -6.94
N VAL A 21 -23.28 1.49 -7.55
CA VAL A 21 -21.98 2.15 -7.66
C VAL A 21 -21.52 2.65 -6.28
N GLU A 22 -22.40 3.31 -5.53
CA GLU A 22 -22.08 3.76 -4.17
C GLU A 22 -21.78 2.59 -3.23
N LEU A 23 -22.53 1.49 -3.34
CA LEU A 23 -22.27 0.26 -2.59
C LEU A 23 -20.88 -0.31 -2.92
N ALA A 24 -20.50 -0.38 -4.19
CA ALA A 24 -19.17 -0.86 -4.59
C ALA A 24 -18.04 0.04 -4.06
N ILE A 25 -18.23 1.37 -4.09
CA ILE A 25 -17.26 2.34 -3.53
C ILE A 25 -17.13 2.16 -2.02
N MET A 26 -18.24 1.93 -1.31
CA MET A 26 -18.23 1.69 0.14
C MET A 26 -17.53 0.39 0.50
N ASP A 27 -17.77 -0.68 -0.26
CA ASP A 27 -17.12 -1.98 -0.06
C ASP A 27 -15.61 -1.91 -0.29
N ASP A 28 -15.16 -1.21 -1.34
CA ASP A 28 -13.74 -1.01 -1.61
C ASP A 28 -13.07 -0.18 -0.51
N LYS A 29 -13.74 0.87 -0.02
CA LYS A 29 -13.25 1.63 1.15
C LYS A 29 -13.15 0.76 2.38
N LYS A 30 -14.15 -0.07 2.66
CA LYS A 30 -14.15 -0.96 3.82
C LYS A 30 -13.01 -1.99 3.74
N LYS A 31 -12.74 -2.53 2.54
CA LYS A 31 -11.60 -3.42 2.31
C LYS A 31 -10.26 -2.71 2.52
N LEU A 32 -10.12 -1.49 2.02
CA LEU A 32 -8.93 -0.66 2.20
C LEU A 32 -8.66 -0.43 3.69
N GLU A 33 -9.67 -0.02 4.46
CA GLU A 33 -9.55 0.20 5.90
C GLU A 33 -9.22 -1.10 6.66
N ALA A 34 -9.83 -2.23 6.28
CA ALA A 34 -9.51 -3.53 6.87
C ALA A 34 -8.07 -3.96 6.59
N THR A 35 -7.56 -3.74 5.37
CA THR A 35 -6.17 -4.02 5.02
C THR A 35 -5.21 -3.12 5.79
N LYS A 36 -5.51 -1.82 5.90
CA LYS A 36 -4.71 -0.89 6.70
C LYS A 36 -4.72 -1.26 8.19
N ALA A 37 -5.85 -1.66 8.75
CA ALA A 37 -5.96 -2.11 10.13
C ALA A 37 -5.12 -3.36 10.39
N ARG A 38 -5.22 -4.37 9.52
CA ARG A 38 -4.38 -5.58 9.57
C ARG A 38 -2.88 -5.24 9.48
N ALA A 39 -2.52 -4.35 8.55
CA ALA A 39 -1.14 -3.93 8.38
C ALA A 39 -0.62 -3.16 9.60
N LYS A 40 -1.45 -2.32 10.22
CA LYS A 40 -1.10 -1.59 11.44
C LYS A 40 -0.87 -2.52 12.63
N GLU A 41 -1.66 -3.59 12.75
CA GLU A 41 -1.43 -4.63 13.76
C GLU A 41 -0.11 -5.38 13.54
N LYS A 42 0.27 -5.59 12.28
CA LYS A 42 1.44 -6.40 11.90
C LYS A 42 2.77 -5.63 11.85
N TYR A 43 2.74 -4.37 11.44
CA TYR A 43 3.93 -3.54 11.23
C TYR A 43 4.01 -2.35 12.19
N GLY A 44 3.08 -2.26 13.14
CA GLY A 44 3.02 -1.19 14.12
C GLY A 44 2.43 0.12 13.60
N GLU A 45 2.57 1.17 14.41
CA GLU A 45 2.12 2.53 14.07
C GLU A 45 3.10 3.25 13.15
N ILE A 46 3.32 2.68 11.96
CA ILE A 46 4.09 3.30 10.88
C ILE A 46 3.15 3.91 9.84
N PHE A 47 3.69 4.80 9.00
CA PHE A 47 2.95 5.23 7.82
C PHE A 47 2.68 4.04 6.91
N LEU A 48 1.42 3.83 6.54
CA LEU A 48 1.00 2.72 5.68
C LEU A 48 0.10 3.26 4.60
N ASP A 49 0.44 2.96 3.35
CA ASP A 49 -0.41 3.28 2.22
C ASP A 49 -0.53 2.13 1.22
N ILE A 50 -1.66 2.10 0.52
CA ILE A 50 -1.93 1.11 -0.51
C ILE A 50 -1.84 1.79 -1.85
N VAL A 51 -0.91 1.31 -2.67
CA VAL A 51 -0.71 1.79 -4.03
C VAL A 51 -1.24 0.75 -5.01
N TYR A 52 -2.15 1.16 -5.87
CA TYR A 52 -2.61 0.36 -7.00
C TYR A 52 -1.78 0.68 -8.24
N ILE A 53 -1.19 -0.34 -8.85
CA ILE A 53 -0.49 -0.22 -10.13
C ILE A 53 -1.32 -0.89 -11.21
N TYR A 54 -1.87 -0.09 -12.12
CA TYR A 54 -2.61 -0.56 -13.29
C TYR A 54 -1.64 -1.03 -14.37
N ARG A 55 -1.92 -2.17 -15.00
CA ARG A 55 -1.09 -2.74 -16.08
C ARG A 55 -1.33 -2.01 -17.41
N SER A 56 -1.08 -0.71 -17.44
CA SER A 56 -1.28 0.16 -18.60
C SER A 56 -0.14 0.09 -19.61
N GLN A 57 1.05 -0.38 -19.20
CA GLN A 57 2.24 -0.47 -20.03
C GLN A 57 2.78 -1.91 -20.06
N PRO A 58 3.57 -2.31 -21.08
CA PRO A 58 4.17 -3.65 -21.15
C PRO A 58 5.12 -3.97 -20.00
N THR A 59 5.67 -2.95 -19.35
CA THR A 59 6.63 -3.09 -18.24
C THR A 59 6.07 -2.45 -16.96
N LEU A 60 6.54 -2.95 -15.82
CA LEU A 60 6.28 -2.33 -14.52
C LEU A 60 7.05 -1.00 -14.38
N GLY A 61 8.33 -0.98 -14.79
CA GLY A 61 9.18 0.21 -14.75
C GLY A 61 9.64 0.59 -13.35
N VAL A 62 9.99 -0.38 -12.49
CA VAL A 62 10.45 -0.13 -11.12
C VAL A 62 11.79 -0.81 -10.90
N ALA A 63 12.72 -0.10 -10.28
CA ALA A 63 13.94 -0.70 -9.71
C ALA A 63 13.86 -0.64 -8.19
N ILE A 64 14.22 -1.76 -7.55
CA ILE A 64 14.31 -1.88 -6.09
C ILE A 64 15.74 -2.14 -5.68
N GLU A 65 16.09 -1.73 -4.47
CA GLU A 65 17.25 -2.21 -3.74
C GLU A 65 16.80 -2.92 -2.46
N GLY A 66 17.75 -3.56 -1.78
CA GLY A 66 17.50 -4.16 -0.50
C GLY A 66 16.87 -5.55 -0.55
N GLY A 67 16.62 -6.10 0.63
CA GLY A 67 16.22 -7.48 0.87
C GLY A 67 17.02 -8.06 2.03
N ALA A 68 16.49 -9.10 2.67
CA ALA A 68 16.96 -9.61 3.96
C ALA A 68 18.43 -10.09 3.96
N ASN A 69 18.98 -10.37 2.79
CA ASN A 69 20.37 -10.80 2.59
C ASN A 69 21.32 -9.65 2.19
N THR A 70 20.92 -8.40 2.39
CA THR A 70 21.69 -7.20 2.01
C THR A 70 21.82 -6.23 3.17
N ARG A 71 22.67 -5.19 3.04
CA ARG A 71 22.83 -4.14 4.07
C ARG A 71 21.54 -3.35 4.31
N GLN A 72 20.67 -3.29 3.31
CA GLN A 72 19.35 -2.71 3.43
C GLN A 72 18.32 -3.84 3.48
N PRO A 73 17.85 -4.27 4.65
CA PRO A 73 17.07 -5.50 4.78
C PRO A 73 15.67 -5.42 4.14
N LEU A 74 15.17 -4.21 3.90
CA LEU A 74 13.83 -3.98 3.34
C LEU A 74 13.86 -3.61 1.85
N PRO A 75 12.94 -4.14 1.02
CA PRO A 75 12.85 -3.78 -0.40
C PRO A 75 12.41 -2.33 -0.58
N LYS A 76 13.30 -1.46 -1.08
CA LYS A 76 13.04 -0.02 -1.28
C LYS A 76 13.12 0.34 -2.74
N VAL A 77 12.19 1.17 -3.20
CA VAL A 77 12.15 1.70 -4.56
C VAL A 77 13.26 2.74 -4.73
N ILE A 78 14.14 2.52 -5.70
CA ILE A 78 15.24 3.44 -6.04
C ILE A 78 15.00 4.16 -7.36
N ASN A 79 14.11 3.63 -8.21
CA ASN A 79 13.76 4.27 -9.47
C ASN A 79 12.36 3.88 -9.92
N VAL A 80 11.64 4.84 -10.49
CA VAL A 80 10.36 4.66 -11.18
C VAL A 80 10.53 5.23 -12.59
N GLN A 81 10.53 4.35 -13.58
CA GLN A 81 10.87 4.65 -14.97
C GLN A 81 9.68 5.28 -15.71
N PRO A 82 9.85 6.45 -16.35
CA PRO A 82 8.85 7.02 -17.26
C PRO A 82 8.44 6.02 -18.34
N GLY A 83 7.14 5.95 -18.65
CA GLY A 83 6.58 4.99 -19.59
C GLY A 83 6.39 3.57 -19.05
N GLY A 84 6.70 3.32 -17.77
CA GLY A 84 6.33 2.10 -17.06
C GLY A 84 4.97 2.20 -16.37
N SER A 85 4.32 1.06 -16.12
CA SER A 85 3.00 1.01 -15.47
C SER A 85 2.98 1.68 -14.10
N ALA A 86 4.08 1.59 -13.36
CA ALA A 86 4.19 2.23 -12.05
C ALA A 86 4.24 3.76 -12.12
N PHE A 87 4.90 4.30 -13.15
CA PHE A 87 4.94 5.74 -13.39
C PHE A 87 3.56 6.27 -13.80
N GLU A 88 2.90 5.61 -14.74
CA GLU A 88 1.56 6.00 -15.22
C GLU A 88 0.49 5.93 -14.13
N SER A 89 0.63 5.00 -13.18
CA SER A 89 -0.30 4.89 -12.05
C SER A 89 -0.10 5.99 -11.00
N GLY A 90 1.07 6.65 -10.98
CA GLY A 90 1.36 7.84 -10.16
C GLY A 90 1.47 7.64 -8.64
N GLY A 91 1.08 6.48 -8.10
CA GLY A 91 1.06 6.24 -6.65
C GLY A 91 2.41 5.80 -6.04
N LEU A 92 3.31 5.23 -6.83
CA LEU A 92 4.61 4.73 -6.34
C LEU A 92 5.71 5.77 -6.55
N LYS A 93 6.53 6.01 -5.52
CA LYS A 93 7.62 6.99 -5.56
C LYS A 93 8.95 6.37 -5.12
N VAL A 94 10.05 7.01 -5.53
CA VAL A 94 11.40 6.70 -5.03
C VAL A 94 11.44 6.92 -3.52
N GLY A 95 12.05 6.00 -2.79
CA GLY A 95 12.10 6.01 -1.32
C GLY A 95 11.00 5.19 -0.64
N HIS A 96 9.91 4.84 -1.34
CA HIS A 96 8.91 3.93 -0.78
C HIS A 96 9.51 2.55 -0.52
N VAL A 97 9.15 1.97 0.63
CA VAL A 97 9.49 0.60 1.00
C VAL A 97 8.27 -0.27 0.77
N ILE A 98 8.47 -1.39 0.07
CA ILE A 98 7.38 -2.32 -0.27
C ILE A 98 7.32 -3.40 0.82
N LEU A 99 6.18 -3.49 1.50
CA LEU A 99 5.93 -4.45 2.57
C LEU A 99 5.20 -5.70 2.07
N GLU A 100 4.13 -5.49 1.28
CA GLU A 100 3.31 -6.56 0.72
C GLU A 100 3.03 -6.33 -0.77
N VAL A 101 2.88 -7.44 -1.51
CA VAL A 101 2.49 -7.46 -2.92
C VAL A 101 1.25 -8.33 -3.05
N ASN A 102 0.11 -7.77 -3.46
CA ASN A 102 -1.19 -8.44 -3.50
C ASN A 102 -1.53 -9.16 -2.17
N GLY A 103 -1.22 -8.53 -1.04
CA GLY A 103 -1.40 -9.09 0.30
C GLY A 103 -0.38 -10.15 0.74
N GLN A 104 0.57 -10.53 -0.12
CA GLN A 104 1.68 -11.41 0.26
C GLN A 104 2.83 -10.58 0.86
N PRO A 105 3.27 -10.84 2.10
CA PRO A 105 4.43 -10.17 2.66
C PRO A 105 5.71 -10.53 1.91
N ILE A 106 6.51 -9.51 1.60
CA ILE A 106 7.84 -9.67 1.00
C ILE A 106 8.97 -9.24 1.94
N VAL A 107 8.65 -8.69 3.11
CA VAL A 107 9.60 -8.46 4.20
C VAL A 107 10.21 -9.80 4.62
N GLY A 108 11.53 -9.82 4.84
CA GLY A 108 12.27 -11.04 5.17
C GLY A 108 12.70 -11.88 3.95
N LEU A 109 12.24 -11.57 2.74
CA LEU A 109 12.71 -12.21 1.53
C LEU A 109 14.08 -11.65 1.10
N SER A 110 14.88 -12.49 0.44
CA SER A 110 16.10 -12.04 -0.23
C SER A 110 15.77 -11.07 -1.37
N HIS A 111 16.74 -10.25 -1.77
CA HIS A 111 16.56 -9.30 -2.87
C HIS A 111 15.94 -9.96 -4.12
N ASN A 112 16.52 -11.08 -4.56
CA ASN A 112 16.06 -11.82 -5.74
C ASN A 112 14.66 -12.39 -5.56
N ALA A 113 14.32 -12.87 -4.36
CA ALA A 113 13.00 -13.41 -4.08
C ALA A 113 11.93 -12.31 -4.06
N ALA A 114 12.20 -11.17 -3.44
CA ALA A 114 11.32 -10.00 -3.47
C ALA A 114 11.08 -9.50 -4.91
N ALA A 115 12.16 -9.34 -5.69
CA ALA A 115 12.08 -8.94 -7.10
C ALA A 115 11.23 -9.94 -7.93
N ARG A 116 11.41 -11.24 -7.68
CA ARG A 116 10.63 -12.29 -8.37
C ARG A 116 9.14 -12.18 -8.06
N VAL A 117 8.76 -12.04 -6.79
CA VAL A 117 7.36 -11.91 -6.38
C VAL A 117 6.70 -10.69 -7.03
N ILE A 118 7.39 -9.54 -7.05
CA ILE A 118 6.89 -8.32 -7.71
C ILE A 118 6.69 -8.56 -9.21
N ALA A 119 7.68 -9.17 -9.88
CA ALA A 119 7.62 -9.44 -11.31
C ALA A 119 6.50 -10.45 -11.67
N GLU A 120 6.32 -11.50 -10.89
CA GLU A 120 5.26 -12.49 -11.07
C GLU A 120 3.88 -11.87 -10.84
N ALA A 121 3.73 -11.05 -9.81
CA ALA A 121 2.51 -10.31 -9.54
C ALA A 121 2.12 -9.39 -10.71
N PHE A 122 3.09 -8.69 -11.32
CA PHE A 122 2.83 -7.86 -12.50
C PHE A 122 2.50 -8.69 -13.74
N LYS A 123 3.16 -9.84 -13.96
CA LYS A 123 2.88 -10.73 -15.10
C LYS A 123 1.54 -11.44 -14.99
N SER A 124 1.06 -11.70 -13.78
CA SER A 124 -0.24 -12.33 -13.55
C SER A 124 -1.36 -11.49 -14.16
N ARG A 125 -2.25 -12.13 -14.93
CA ARG A 125 -3.43 -11.51 -15.54
C ARG A 125 -4.72 -11.80 -14.79
N THR A 126 -4.61 -12.23 -13.53
CA THR A 126 -5.79 -12.47 -12.67
C THR A 126 -6.55 -11.20 -12.31
N SER A 127 -5.87 -10.05 -12.40
CA SER A 127 -6.45 -8.71 -12.26
C SER A 127 -5.81 -7.78 -13.28
N ASP A 128 -6.45 -6.64 -13.55
CA ASP A 128 -5.95 -5.52 -14.34
C ASP A 128 -4.95 -4.63 -13.57
N ARG A 129 -4.98 -4.68 -12.23
CA ARG A 129 -4.04 -4.00 -11.33
C ARG A 129 -3.31 -4.93 -10.36
N MET A 130 -2.20 -4.48 -9.81
CA MET A 130 -1.56 -5.10 -8.64
C MET A 130 -1.60 -4.13 -7.47
N GLU A 131 -1.67 -4.68 -6.27
CA GLU A 131 -1.72 -3.93 -5.02
C GLU A 131 -0.35 -4.00 -4.33
N LEU A 132 0.17 -2.85 -3.92
CA LEU A 132 1.39 -2.74 -3.12
C LEU A 132 1.04 -2.08 -1.80
N LEU A 133 1.33 -2.76 -0.69
CA LEU A 133 1.37 -2.11 0.61
C LEU A 133 2.76 -1.48 0.77
N ILE A 134 2.80 -0.17 0.92
CA ILE A 134 4.04 0.59 1.06
C ILE A 134 4.09 1.35 2.37
N THR A 135 5.31 1.71 2.74
CA THR A 135 5.62 2.66 3.80
C THR A 135 6.68 3.63 3.32
N GLU A 136 6.84 4.74 4.03
CA GLU A 136 7.94 5.67 3.83
C GLU A 136 9.16 5.17 4.60
N TRP A 137 10.36 5.40 4.07
CA TRP A 137 11.58 5.12 4.83
C TRP A 137 11.69 6.09 6.01
N SER A 138 11.88 5.55 7.21
CA SER A 138 12.23 6.30 8.41
C SER A 138 13.42 5.68 9.12
N ASP A 139 14.20 6.49 9.85
CA ASP A 139 15.41 6.01 10.54
C ASP A 139 15.12 4.94 11.61
N TRP A 140 13.89 4.91 12.11
CA TRP A 140 13.39 3.95 13.11
C TRP A 140 12.60 2.79 12.49
N LEU A 141 12.43 2.76 11.16
CA LEU A 141 11.62 1.76 10.47
C LEU A 141 12.15 0.33 10.69
N LEU A 142 13.47 0.18 10.72
CA LEU A 142 14.10 -1.12 10.96
C LEU A 142 13.82 -1.63 12.37
N ASP A 143 13.92 -0.76 13.37
CA ASP A 143 13.65 -1.11 14.76
C ASP A 143 12.21 -1.56 14.93
N THR A 144 11.24 -0.88 14.29
CA THR A 144 9.80 -1.22 14.36
C THR A 144 9.44 -2.46 13.58
N ILE A 145 9.95 -2.64 12.36
CA ILE A 145 9.61 -3.84 11.58
C ILE A 145 10.30 -5.08 12.17
N GLN A 146 11.52 -4.96 12.71
CA GLN A 146 12.24 -6.08 13.33
C GLN A 146 11.62 -6.54 14.65
N VAL A 147 10.98 -5.68 15.44
CA VAL A 147 10.33 -6.11 16.69
C VAL A 147 9.07 -6.95 16.47
N ASP A 148 8.32 -6.76 15.38
CA ASP A 148 7.05 -7.46 15.14
C ASP A 148 7.15 -8.66 14.18
N VAL A 149 8.14 -8.72 13.26
CA VAL A 149 8.37 -9.90 12.40
C VAL A 149 9.12 -11.05 13.09
N GLY A 150 9.02 -11.19 14.41
CA GLY A 150 9.29 -12.44 15.14
C GLY A 150 10.58 -13.22 14.80
N LEU A 151 11.61 -12.56 14.27
CA LEU A 151 12.86 -13.19 13.91
C LEU A 151 14.01 -12.32 14.38
N LEU A 152 14.81 -12.94 15.26
CA LEU A 152 16.05 -12.47 15.88
C LEU A 152 15.87 -11.70 17.20
N LYS A 153 15.45 -12.42 18.25
CA LYS A 153 16.27 -12.34 19.48
C LYS A 153 17.59 -13.04 19.18
N VAL A 154 18.62 -12.25 18.87
CA VAL A 154 19.99 -12.70 19.11
C VAL A 154 20.32 -12.29 20.54
N SER A 155 20.19 -13.23 21.47
CA SER A 155 21.05 -13.33 22.65
C SER A 155 21.09 -14.75 23.15
#